data_AF-A0A0F9B269-F1
#
_entry.id   AF-A0A0F9B269-F1
#
_cell.length_a   1.000
_cell.length_b   1.000
_cell.length_c   1.000
_cell.angle_alpha   90.00
_cell.angle_beta   90.00
_cell.angle_gamma   90.00
#
_symmetry.space_group_name_H-M   'P 1'
#
loop_
_entity.id
_entity.type
_entity.pdbx_description
1 polymer ?
#
loop_
_entity_poly.entity_id
_entity_poly.type
_entity_poly.pdbx_seq_one_letter_code
_entity_poly.pdbx_strand_id
1 'polypeptide(L)'
;SLQFNKFQELPSQFKEEDKIVFLSIFDEVKRHKTMVYEILSKNEDDVPNGLIEEINNILMQTCEKLNIFQKRLENNLLLNKLRAIFMDLKGIKDLNQEFKHVIELIMPNINLELSFLEINDNELFKEAIIEIDSFSLFEQGTGHQSYFVIALKLLKIKSIINTIHVNSVFLAIEEPEAHLHPHLQRQLIENLKLFQKKFKDKFEIDIQFIITSHSSNVIKKIEYNELRILRKNRKGFTDCTEIPDKILDIILDKILGAQKGNIKLRKRKKQPLISIFSKIFSFYPEIFFSKIVILGEGQTEEGAIPVFASTLYMDFDTFGISYLNTEGEGNIEYYTNILYAFSIPYLYVKDKDKSQNILGLENAYITERKAFENEILENVPLHKILNVFTELYEDDTINNFCNEMKNKEPLLSTLNDIDKIYEFIKDNPNPYKGLKKLFLTWLKKRKSLMLGKLIAQKCVSDEIPNVYKKIITDAVNYTKNGGLSG
;
A
#
# COMPACT_ATOMS: atom_id res chain seq x y z
N SER A 1 37.41 22.04 -22.17
CA SER A 1 36.07 22.05 -21.54
C SER A 1 34.97 21.35 -22.36
N LEU A 2 35.19 20.89 -23.61
CA LEU A 2 34.11 20.33 -24.45
C LEU A 2 34.05 18.80 -24.58
N GLN A 3 34.89 18.02 -23.89
CA GLN A 3 34.82 16.55 -23.94
C GLN A 3 34.74 15.84 -22.57
N PHE A 4 35.01 16.51 -21.44
CA PHE A 4 35.01 15.85 -20.13
C PHE A 4 33.62 15.37 -19.65
N ASN A 5 32.54 16.01 -20.08
CA ASN A 5 31.17 15.59 -19.72
C ASN A 5 30.72 14.29 -20.40
N LYS A 6 31.41 13.81 -21.44
CA LYS A 6 31.14 12.50 -22.07
C LYS A 6 31.77 11.32 -21.32
N PHE A 7 32.61 11.56 -20.31
CA PHE A 7 33.36 10.50 -19.60
C PHE A 7 32.73 10.08 -18.26
N GLN A 8 31.55 10.58 -17.91
CA GLN A 8 30.87 10.19 -16.66
C GLN A 8 30.18 8.82 -16.74
N GLU A 9 29.93 8.30 -17.95
CA GLU A 9 29.42 6.95 -18.15
C GLU A 9 30.34 6.19 -19.10
N LEU A 10 31.02 5.18 -18.55
CA LEU A 10 31.73 4.18 -19.35
C LEU A 10 30.67 3.42 -20.17
N PRO A 11 30.80 3.29 -21.51
CA PRO A 11 29.96 2.37 -22.26
C PRO A 11 30.10 0.96 -21.68
N SER A 12 29.00 0.23 -21.59
CA SER A 12 28.93 -1.12 -21.01
C SER A 12 29.78 -2.16 -21.74
N GLN A 13 30.29 -1.83 -22.93
CA GLN A 13 31.21 -2.65 -23.70
C GLN A 13 32.34 -1.78 -24.24
N PHE A 14 33.57 -2.01 -23.77
CA PHE A 14 34.79 -1.40 -24.31
C PHE A 14 35.38 -2.28 -25.40
N LYS A 15 35.57 -1.74 -26.60
CA LYS A 15 36.28 -2.41 -27.70
C LYS A 15 37.78 -2.10 -27.62
N GLU A 16 38.64 -2.96 -28.19
CA GLU A 16 40.09 -2.71 -28.20
C GLU A 16 40.47 -1.41 -28.93
N GLU A 17 39.65 -0.96 -29.88
CA GLU A 17 39.83 0.29 -30.61
C GLU A 17 39.71 1.52 -29.69
N ASP A 18 38.84 1.46 -28.67
CA ASP A 18 38.64 2.53 -27.68
C ASP A 18 39.86 2.70 -26.76
N LYS A 19 40.63 1.62 -26.54
CA LYS A 19 41.87 1.63 -25.75
C LYS A 19 42.94 2.52 -26.40
N ILE A 20 43.07 2.45 -27.72
CA ILE A 20 44.10 3.20 -28.48
C ILE A 20 43.83 4.70 -28.38
N VAL A 21 42.56 5.09 -28.59
CA VAL A 21 42.12 6.48 -28.46
C VAL A 21 42.35 6.98 -27.03
N PHE A 22 42.02 6.18 -26.02
CA PHE A 22 42.17 6.61 -24.62
C PHE A 22 43.63 6.73 -24.17
N LEU A 23 44.49 5.80 -24.56
CA LEU A 23 45.93 5.89 -24.28
C LEU A 23 46.56 7.11 -24.95
N SER A 24 46.13 7.46 -26.17
CA SER A 24 46.61 8.68 -26.83
C SER A 24 46.22 9.96 -26.09
N ILE A 25 44.99 10.05 -25.57
CA ILE A 25 44.51 11.18 -24.78
C ILE A 25 45.27 11.27 -23.45
N PHE A 26 45.52 10.13 -22.80
CA PHE A 26 46.29 10.07 -21.56
C PHE A 26 47.72 10.58 -21.75
N ASP A 27 48.41 10.12 -22.80
CA ASP A 27 49.75 10.56 -23.14
C ASP A 27 49.79 12.06 -23.48
N GLU A 28 48.76 12.55 -24.18
CA GLU A 28 48.62 13.95 -24.53
C GLU A 28 48.40 14.84 -23.29
N VAL A 29 47.57 14.41 -22.33
CA VAL A 29 47.37 15.14 -21.07
C VAL A 29 48.65 15.15 -20.22
N LYS A 30 49.39 14.03 -20.20
CA LYS A 30 50.67 13.96 -19.47
C LYS A 30 51.72 14.91 -20.08
N ARG A 31 51.79 15.00 -21.42
CA ARG A 31 52.64 15.98 -22.12
C ARG A 31 52.23 17.41 -21.80
N HIS A 32 50.93 17.72 -21.85
CA HIS A 32 50.43 19.06 -21.50
C HIS A 32 50.75 19.42 -20.05
N LYS A 33 50.65 18.47 -19.10
CA LYS A 33 51.09 18.69 -17.72
C LYS A 33 52.57 19.10 -17.69
N THR A 34 53.46 18.31 -18.30
CA THR A 34 54.90 18.63 -18.31
C THR A 34 55.18 20.00 -18.93
N MET A 35 54.51 20.32 -20.04
CA MET A 35 54.63 21.61 -20.72
C MET A 35 54.16 22.78 -19.86
N VAL A 36 53.04 22.62 -19.15
CA VAL A 36 52.51 23.64 -18.22
C VAL A 36 53.47 23.83 -17.04
N TYR A 37 54.04 22.75 -16.49
CA TYR A 37 55.06 22.86 -15.44
C TYR A 37 56.33 23.59 -15.92
N GLU A 38 56.80 23.33 -17.14
CA GLU A 38 57.96 24.03 -17.72
C GLU A 38 57.70 25.51 -18.02
N ILE A 39 56.47 25.87 -18.40
CA ILE A 39 56.08 27.27 -18.65
C ILE A 39 55.95 28.01 -17.32
N LEU A 40 55.37 27.37 -16.29
CA LEU A 40 55.21 27.97 -14.97
C LEU A 40 56.57 28.16 -14.27
N SER A 41 57.49 27.20 -14.40
CA SER A 41 58.83 27.31 -13.79
C SER A 41 59.74 28.34 -14.46
N LYS A 42 59.47 28.71 -15.72
CA LYS A 42 60.22 29.76 -16.45
C LYS A 42 59.70 31.17 -16.23
N ASN A 43 58.47 31.33 -15.74
CA ASN A 43 57.81 32.62 -15.56
C ASN A 43 57.33 32.82 -14.11
N GLU A 44 58.01 32.22 -13.11
CA GLU A 44 57.59 32.25 -11.71
C GLU A 44 57.40 33.68 -11.18
N ASP A 45 58.19 34.64 -11.66
CA ASP A 45 58.14 36.05 -11.24
C ASP A 45 56.94 36.84 -11.82
N ASP A 46 56.31 36.35 -12.90
CA ASP A 46 55.22 37.03 -13.61
C ASP A 46 53.83 36.48 -13.24
N VAL A 47 53.76 35.41 -12.42
CA VAL A 47 52.50 34.73 -12.07
C VAL A 47 52.06 35.11 -10.65
N PRO A 48 50.80 35.52 -10.43
CA PRO A 48 50.29 35.88 -9.11
C PRO A 48 50.46 34.76 -8.07
N ASN A 49 50.94 35.11 -6.87
CA ASN A 49 51.09 34.20 -5.75
C ASN A 49 49.79 33.43 -5.45
N GLY A 50 49.87 32.10 -5.37
CA GLY A 50 48.75 31.18 -5.12
C GLY A 50 48.14 30.54 -6.36
N LEU A 51 48.24 31.17 -7.55
CA LEU A 51 47.67 30.63 -8.79
C LEU A 51 48.46 29.39 -9.28
N ILE A 52 49.78 29.36 -9.05
CA ILE A 52 50.65 28.22 -9.37
C ILE A 52 50.25 26.99 -8.55
N GLU A 53 49.99 27.14 -7.25
CA GLU A 53 49.54 26.06 -6.38
C GLU A 53 48.16 25.53 -6.80
N GLU A 54 47.25 26.43 -7.17
CA GLU A 54 45.91 26.06 -7.62
C GLU A 54 45.94 25.27 -8.94
N ILE A 55 46.73 25.72 -9.93
CA ILE A 55 46.94 25.01 -11.20
C ILE A 55 47.59 23.65 -10.96
N ASN A 56 48.61 23.58 -10.10
CA ASN A 56 49.28 22.33 -9.75
C ASN A 56 48.34 21.34 -9.07
N ASN A 57 47.47 21.81 -8.16
CA ASN A 57 46.46 20.98 -7.52
C ASN A 57 45.43 20.43 -8.52
N ILE A 58 44.94 21.26 -9.45
CA ILE A 58 44.02 20.83 -10.50
C ILE A 58 44.69 19.78 -11.41
N LEU A 59 45.93 20.01 -11.83
CA LEU A 59 46.69 19.07 -12.66
C LEU A 59 46.95 17.75 -11.94
N MET A 60 47.27 17.79 -10.65
CA MET A 60 47.44 16.60 -9.81
C MET A 60 46.14 15.80 -9.69
N GLN A 61 45.03 16.44 -9.32
CA GLN A 61 43.72 15.79 -9.23
C GLN A 61 43.26 15.20 -10.56
N THR A 62 43.54 15.88 -11.68
CA THR A 62 43.19 15.40 -13.02
C THR A 62 44.01 14.15 -13.37
N CYS A 63 45.31 14.14 -13.07
CA CYS A 63 46.17 12.97 -13.28
C CYS A 63 45.78 11.78 -12.40
N GLU A 64 45.44 12.01 -11.14
CA GLU A 64 44.96 10.96 -10.25
C GLU A 64 43.67 10.32 -10.76
N LYS A 65 42.69 11.14 -11.17
CA LYS A 65 41.45 10.66 -11.80
C LYS A 65 41.74 9.85 -13.06
N LEU A 66 42.61 10.34 -13.94
CA LEU A 66 42.99 9.64 -15.17
C LEU A 66 43.68 8.30 -14.89
N ASN A 67 44.56 8.22 -13.88
CA ASN A 67 45.18 6.96 -13.45
C ASN A 67 44.15 5.95 -12.93
N ILE A 68 43.16 6.41 -12.15
CA ILE A 68 42.06 5.55 -11.67
C ILE A 68 41.25 5.04 -12.86
N PHE A 69 40.93 5.90 -13.82
CA PHE A 69 40.23 5.52 -15.05
C PHE A 69 41.02 4.52 -15.90
N GLN A 70 42.33 4.72 -16.06
CA GLN A 70 43.19 3.78 -16.79
C GLN A 70 43.16 2.39 -16.16
N LYS A 71 43.33 2.30 -14.82
CA LYS A 71 43.26 1.03 -14.10
C LYS A 71 41.91 0.34 -14.25
N ARG A 72 40.80 1.10 -14.23
CA ARG A 72 39.46 0.55 -14.46
C ARG A 72 39.31 -0.03 -15.87
N LEU A 73 39.86 0.65 -16.86
CA LEU A 73 39.81 0.22 -18.27
C LEU A 73 40.64 -1.07 -18.48
N GLU A 74 41.82 -1.15 -17.88
CA GLU A 74 42.67 -2.36 -17.88
C GLU A 74 41.97 -3.55 -17.21
N ASN A 75 41.31 -3.33 -16.06
CA ASN A 75 40.55 -4.36 -15.37
C ASN A 75 39.35 -4.87 -16.20
N ASN A 76 38.58 -3.98 -16.83
CA ASN A 76 37.47 -4.38 -17.70
C ASN A 76 37.94 -5.19 -18.92
N LEU A 77 39.10 -4.85 -19.49
CA LEU A 77 39.69 -5.64 -20.58
C LEU A 77 40.13 -7.03 -20.14
N LEU A 78 40.74 -7.15 -18.95
CA LEU A 78 41.10 -8.44 -18.35
C LEU A 78 39.88 -9.31 -18.10
N LEU A 79 38.80 -8.72 -17.59
CA LEU A 79 37.53 -9.40 -17.35
C LEU A 79 36.87 -9.87 -18.66
N ASN A 80 36.90 -9.05 -19.72
CA ASN A 80 36.41 -9.46 -21.05
C ASN A 80 37.21 -10.65 -21.63
N LYS A 81 38.53 -10.67 -21.43
CA LYS A 81 39.37 -11.82 -21.82
C LYS A 81 39.02 -13.06 -21.03
N LEU A 82 38.82 -12.90 -19.72
CA LEU A 82 38.40 -13.99 -18.83
C LEU A 82 37.04 -14.54 -19.26
N ARG A 83 36.07 -13.68 -19.60
CA ARG A 83 34.77 -14.07 -20.16
C ARG A 83 34.91 -14.88 -21.44
N ALA A 84 35.76 -14.46 -22.38
CA ALA A 84 36.00 -15.23 -23.61
C ALA A 84 36.51 -16.65 -23.29
N ILE A 85 37.44 -16.77 -22.34
CA ILE A 85 37.97 -18.06 -21.88
C ILE A 85 36.88 -18.92 -21.24
N PHE A 86 36.03 -18.34 -20.40
CA PHE A 86 34.92 -19.05 -19.74
C PHE A 86 33.85 -19.50 -20.74
N MET A 87 33.47 -18.64 -21.69
CA MET A 87 32.53 -19.01 -22.77
C MET A 87 33.09 -20.10 -23.69
N ASP A 88 34.41 -20.27 -23.73
CA ASP A 88 35.06 -21.35 -24.47
C ASP A 88 35.10 -22.70 -23.76
N LEU A 89 34.73 -22.75 -22.46
CA LEU A 89 34.66 -24.00 -21.70
C LEU A 89 33.55 -24.91 -22.25
N LYS A 90 33.92 -26.17 -22.52
CA LYS A 90 33.04 -27.16 -23.15
C LYS A 90 31.68 -27.31 -22.45
N GLY A 91 31.67 -27.38 -21.12
CA GLY A 91 30.42 -27.50 -20.34
C GLY A 91 29.48 -26.30 -20.46
N ILE A 92 30.00 -25.08 -20.65
CA ILE A 92 29.18 -23.87 -20.84
C ILE A 92 28.62 -23.82 -22.26
N LYS A 93 29.41 -24.25 -23.26
CA LYS A 93 28.94 -24.40 -24.64
C LYS A 93 27.80 -25.43 -24.76
N ASP A 94 27.96 -26.58 -24.11
CA ASP A 94 26.97 -27.65 -24.11
C ASP A 94 25.67 -27.17 -23.43
N LEU A 95 25.77 -26.47 -22.29
CA LEU A 95 24.63 -25.92 -21.55
C LEU A 95 23.90 -24.82 -22.33
N ASN A 96 24.61 -23.96 -23.05
CA ASN A 96 24.01 -22.96 -23.94
C ASN A 96 23.25 -23.60 -25.10
N GLN A 97 23.78 -24.70 -25.66
CA GLN A 97 23.10 -25.44 -26.73
C GLN A 97 21.82 -26.11 -26.21
N GLU A 98 21.88 -26.76 -25.04
CA GLU A 98 20.70 -27.35 -24.41
C GLU A 98 19.63 -26.30 -24.06
N PHE A 99 20.03 -25.17 -23.47
CA PHE A 99 19.11 -24.07 -23.16
C PHE A 99 18.42 -23.55 -24.41
N LYS A 100 19.18 -23.33 -25.50
CA LYS A 100 18.61 -22.86 -26.77
C LYS A 100 17.58 -23.84 -27.32
N HIS A 101 17.87 -25.14 -27.26
CA HIS A 101 16.94 -26.18 -27.68
C HIS A 101 15.65 -26.18 -26.85
N VAL A 102 15.74 -25.97 -25.53
CA VAL A 102 14.56 -25.88 -24.64
C VAL A 102 13.72 -24.63 -24.93
N ILE A 103 14.35 -23.48 -25.16
CA ILE A 103 13.64 -22.23 -25.49
C ILE A 103 12.95 -22.33 -26.85
N GLU A 104 13.58 -22.94 -27.86
CA GLU A 104 12.95 -23.16 -29.16
C GLU A 104 11.69 -24.05 -29.07
N LEU A 105 11.68 -25.01 -28.14
CA LEU A 105 10.51 -25.86 -27.87
C LEU A 105 9.36 -25.12 -27.19
N ILE A 106 9.65 -24.19 -26.27
CA ILE A 106 8.64 -23.49 -25.46
C ILE A 106 8.15 -22.21 -26.16
N MET A 107 9.05 -21.51 -26.85
CA MET A 107 8.81 -20.19 -27.47
C MET A 107 9.44 -20.13 -28.88
N PRO A 108 8.83 -20.76 -29.89
CA PRO A 108 9.35 -20.74 -31.25
C PRO A 108 9.35 -19.29 -31.83
N ASN A 109 10.45 -18.91 -32.49
CA ASN A 109 10.76 -17.60 -33.09
C ASN A 109 11.36 -16.51 -32.17
N ILE A 110 11.82 -16.83 -30.96
CA ILE A 110 12.59 -15.91 -30.12
C ILE A 110 14.04 -16.43 -29.99
N ASN A 111 15.02 -15.63 -30.41
CA ASN A 111 16.43 -15.98 -30.30
C ASN A 111 16.98 -15.43 -28.96
N LEU A 112 17.07 -16.28 -27.94
CA LEU A 112 17.64 -15.94 -26.63
C LEU A 112 19.03 -16.57 -26.50
N GLU A 113 19.99 -15.79 -26.02
CA GLU A 113 21.33 -16.25 -25.66
C GLU A 113 21.56 -16.07 -24.16
N LEU A 114 22.21 -17.06 -23.54
CA LEU A 114 22.67 -16.95 -22.17
C LEU A 114 23.99 -16.18 -22.13
N SER A 115 23.95 -14.99 -21.54
CA SER A 115 25.13 -14.24 -21.13
C SER A 115 25.56 -14.71 -19.72
N PHE A 116 26.83 -15.05 -19.56
CA PHE A 116 27.44 -15.29 -18.25
C PHE A 116 28.35 -14.11 -17.91
N LEU A 117 28.31 -13.66 -16.64
CA LEU A 117 29.13 -12.58 -16.08
C LEU A 117 28.87 -11.22 -16.76
N GLU A 118 27.69 -10.64 -16.55
CA GLU A 118 27.43 -9.24 -16.91
C GLU A 118 28.04 -8.31 -15.87
N ILE A 119 29.24 -7.81 -16.16
CA ILE A 119 29.88 -6.83 -15.29
C ILE A 119 29.48 -5.43 -15.74
N ASN A 120 28.36 -4.97 -15.21
CA ASN A 120 28.07 -3.54 -15.16
C ASN A 120 28.59 -3.01 -13.82
N ASP A 121 29.12 -1.78 -13.75
CA ASP A 121 29.52 -1.17 -12.46
C ASP A 121 28.34 -1.18 -11.46
N ASN A 122 27.11 -1.14 -11.97
CA ASN A 122 25.88 -1.27 -11.17
C ASN A 122 25.58 -2.71 -10.70
N GLU A 123 26.11 -3.73 -11.37
CA GLU A 123 25.92 -5.16 -11.05
C GLU A 123 27.06 -5.74 -10.24
N LEU A 124 28.27 -5.20 -10.32
CA LEU A 124 29.40 -5.62 -9.50
C LEU A 124 29.09 -5.50 -7.99
N PHE A 125 28.26 -4.52 -7.61
CA PHE A 125 27.77 -4.37 -6.23
C PHE A 125 26.62 -5.32 -5.87
N LYS A 126 25.88 -5.84 -6.86
CA LYS A 126 24.93 -6.94 -6.65
C LYS A 126 25.67 -8.28 -6.48
N GLU A 127 26.84 -8.44 -7.10
CA GLU A 127 27.66 -9.65 -7.00
C GLU A 127 28.67 -9.62 -5.83
N ALA A 128 28.83 -8.47 -5.17
CA ALA A 128 29.65 -8.36 -3.97
C ALA A 128 29.03 -9.19 -2.83
N ILE A 129 29.65 -10.31 -2.48
CA ILE A 129 29.27 -11.11 -1.31
C ILE A 129 29.50 -10.23 -0.07
N ILE A 130 28.40 -9.78 0.53
CA ILE A 130 28.43 -8.98 1.75
C ILE A 130 27.92 -9.88 2.85
N GLU A 131 28.73 -10.04 3.89
CA GLU A 131 28.39 -10.90 5.00
C GLU A 131 27.89 -10.06 6.17
N ILE A 132 26.76 -10.46 6.76
CA ILE A 132 26.38 -10.04 8.11
C ILE A 132 26.63 -11.24 9.01
N ASP A 133 27.48 -11.06 10.03
CA ASP A 133 27.83 -12.08 11.00
C ASP A 133 28.25 -13.43 10.36
N SER A 134 29.04 -13.37 9.28
CA SER A 134 29.59 -14.52 8.53
C SER A 134 28.58 -15.29 7.65
N PHE A 135 27.40 -14.71 7.39
CA PHE A 135 26.42 -15.25 6.42
C PHE A 135 26.23 -14.30 5.24
N SER A 136 26.16 -14.84 4.03
CA SER A 136 25.87 -14.06 2.83
C SER A 136 24.53 -13.34 2.94
N LEU A 137 24.53 -12.02 2.75
CA LEU A 137 23.33 -11.17 2.79
C LEU A 137 22.26 -11.63 1.78
N PHE A 138 22.69 -12.28 0.68
CA PHE A 138 21.78 -12.83 -0.33
C PHE A 138 21.09 -14.13 0.10
N GLU A 139 21.62 -14.80 1.13
CA GLU A 139 20.98 -15.97 1.77
C GLU A 139 20.03 -15.55 2.91
N GLN A 140 20.01 -14.28 3.29
CA GLN A 140 19.02 -13.73 4.21
C GLN A 140 17.73 -13.33 3.46
N GLY A 141 16.60 -13.41 4.15
CA GLY A 141 15.27 -13.15 3.60
C GLY A 141 15.20 -11.82 2.84
N THR A 142 14.36 -11.81 1.79
CA THR A 142 14.11 -10.76 0.79
C THR A 142 14.08 -9.32 1.28
N GLY A 143 13.86 -9.09 2.58
CA GLY A 143 13.85 -7.76 3.13
C GLY A 143 15.18 -7.09 3.42
N HIS A 144 16.21 -7.84 3.80
CA HIS A 144 17.54 -7.26 4.00
C HIS A 144 18.14 -6.79 2.67
N GLN A 145 17.81 -7.47 1.58
CA GLN A 145 18.22 -7.13 0.22
C GLN A 145 17.66 -5.77 -0.23
N SER A 146 16.38 -5.48 0.01
CA SER A 146 15.76 -4.19 -0.36
C SER A 146 16.38 -3.00 0.38
N TYR A 147 16.60 -3.11 1.70
CA TYR A 147 17.28 -2.06 2.47
C TYR A 147 18.70 -1.81 1.97
N PHE A 148 19.40 -2.89 1.63
CA PHE A 148 20.77 -2.82 1.18
C PHE A 148 20.90 -2.14 -0.18
N VAL A 149 20.03 -2.48 -1.14
CA VAL A 149 19.97 -1.81 -2.46
C VAL A 149 19.68 -0.32 -2.29
N ILE A 150 18.74 0.06 -1.41
CA ILE A 150 18.45 1.47 -1.12
C ILE A 150 19.69 2.16 -0.53
N ALA A 151 20.35 1.54 0.45
CA ALA A 151 21.56 2.09 1.08
C ALA A 151 22.69 2.29 0.07
N LEU A 152 22.94 1.32 -0.81
CA LEU A 152 23.94 1.43 -1.88
C LEU A 152 23.62 2.55 -2.88
N LYS A 153 22.35 2.67 -3.33
CA LYS A 153 21.93 3.76 -4.20
C LYS A 153 22.17 5.12 -3.54
N LEU A 154 21.88 5.23 -2.24
CA LEU A 154 22.12 6.46 -1.48
C LEU A 154 23.61 6.78 -1.32
N LEU A 155 24.47 5.77 -1.14
CA LEU A 155 25.94 5.94 -1.14
C LEU A 155 26.47 6.38 -2.51
N LYS A 156 25.93 5.82 -3.60
CA LYS A 156 26.24 6.27 -4.97
C LYS A 156 25.83 7.73 -5.17
N ILE A 157 24.64 8.11 -4.74
CA ILE A 157 24.16 9.49 -4.76
C ILE A 157 25.11 10.41 -3.97
N LYS A 158 25.55 10.01 -2.78
CA LYS A 158 26.56 10.77 -2.00
C LYS A 158 27.85 10.99 -2.80
N SER A 159 28.34 9.95 -3.49
CA SER A 159 29.54 10.09 -4.33
C SER A 159 29.35 11.10 -5.47
N ILE A 160 28.15 11.16 -6.05
CA ILE A 160 27.80 12.08 -7.14
C ILE A 160 27.62 13.51 -6.62
N ILE A 161 26.99 13.69 -5.45
CA ILE A 161 26.76 15.03 -4.90
C ILE A 161 28.07 15.75 -4.56
N ASN A 162 29.06 15.03 -4.03
CA ASN A 162 30.40 15.59 -3.77
C ASN A 162 31.06 16.15 -5.03
N THR A 163 30.67 15.70 -6.23
CA THR A 163 31.20 16.19 -7.50
C THR A 163 30.39 17.31 -8.15
N ILE A 164 29.10 17.47 -7.83
CA ILE A 164 28.17 18.31 -8.62
C ILE A 164 27.56 19.48 -7.81
N HIS A 165 27.80 19.58 -6.49
CA HIS A 165 27.28 20.68 -5.65
C HIS A 165 25.77 20.88 -5.79
N VAL A 166 25.00 19.83 -5.46
CA VAL A 166 23.53 19.81 -5.58
C VAL A 166 22.91 20.14 -4.24
N ASN A 167 21.94 21.06 -4.18
CA ASN A 167 21.27 21.43 -2.92
C ASN A 167 20.05 20.56 -2.59
N SER A 168 19.48 19.89 -3.59
CA SER A 168 18.30 19.02 -3.41
C SER A 168 18.36 17.79 -4.30
N VAL A 169 17.86 16.67 -3.78
CA VAL A 169 17.80 15.38 -4.48
C VAL A 169 16.44 14.76 -4.27
N PHE A 170 15.80 14.33 -5.35
CA PHE A 170 14.57 13.57 -5.29
C PHE A 170 14.87 12.11 -5.62
N LEU A 171 14.40 11.19 -4.80
CA LEU A 171 14.50 9.76 -5.03
C LEU A 171 13.10 9.16 -5.15
N ALA A 172 12.79 8.68 -6.34
CA ALA A 172 11.59 7.88 -6.58
C ALA A 172 11.90 6.39 -6.37
N ILE A 173 11.13 5.71 -5.52
CA ILE A 173 11.26 4.28 -5.28
C ILE A 173 9.91 3.61 -5.49
N GLU A 174 9.89 2.64 -6.39
CA GLU A 174 8.71 1.83 -6.65
C GLU A 174 8.63 0.71 -5.62
N GLU A 175 7.50 0.60 -4.92
CA GLU A 175 7.15 -0.46 -3.96
C GLU A 175 8.33 -0.94 -3.09
N PRO A 176 8.99 -0.04 -2.33
CA PRO A 176 10.17 -0.40 -1.55
C PRO A 176 9.86 -1.44 -0.46
N GLU A 177 8.58 -1.67 -0.17
CA GLU A 177 8.07 -2.69 0.76
C GLU A 177 7.85 -4.08 0.15
N ALA A 178 8.03 -4.25 -1.17
CA ALA A 178 7.85 -5.54 -1.82
C ALA A 178 8.70 -6.62 -1.13
N HIS A 179 8.08 -7.78 -0.89
CA HIS A 179 8.69 -8.92 -0.19
C HIS A 179 9.15 -8.66 1.26
N LEU A 180 8.74 -7.55 1.89
CA LEU A 180 8.97 -7.29 3.32
C LEU A 180 7.81 -7.79 4.19
N HIS A 181 8.14 -8.33 5.37
CA HIS A 181 7.16 -8.58 6.42
C HIS A 181 6.54 -7.26 6.93
N PRO A 182 5.23 -7.19 7.27
CA PRO A 182 4.54 -5.96 7.73
C PRO A 182 5.24 -5.10 8.80
N HIS A 183 6.01 -5.70 9.70
CA HIS A 183 6.82 -4.93 10.68
C HIS A 183 7.99 -4.19 10.02
N LEU A 184 8.69 -4.84 9.08
CA LEU A 184 9.79 -4.26 8.32
C LEU A 184 9.28 -3.15 7.38
N GLN A 185 8.12 -3.33 6.77
CA GLN A 185 7.48 -2.29 5.95
C GLN A 185 7.30 -0.97 6.72
N ARG A 186 6.86 -1.07 7.99
CA ARG A 186 6.69 0.09 8.86
C ARG A 186 8.03 0.72 9.26
N GLN A 187 9.01 -0.10 9.60
CA GLN A 187 10.36 0.36 9.94
C GLN A 187 11.04 1.03 8.75
N LEU A 188 10.79 0.57 7.53
CA LEU A 188 11.35 1.14 6.30
C LEU A 188 10.94 2.61 6.16
N ILE A 189 9.66 2.90 6.29
CA ILE A 189 9.15 4.28 6.18
C ILE A 189 9.73 5.17 7.27
N GLU A 190 9.80 4.69 8.52
CA GLU A 190 10.44 5.44 9.61
C GLU A 190 11.92 5.69 9.33
N ASN A 191 12.64 4.70 8.83
CA ASN A 191 14.06 4.81 8.49
C ASN A 191 14.30 5.78 7.33
N LEU A 192 13.44 5.81 6.31
CA LEU A 192 13.52 6.80 5.22
C LEU A 192 13.34 8.23 5.76
N LYS A 193 12.37 8.45 6.66
CA LYS A 193 12.17 9.75 7.33
C LYS A 193 13.36 10.15 8.20
N LEU A 194 13.93 9.21 8.96
CA LEU A 194 15.14 9.45 9.76
C LEU A 194 16.34 9.77 8.87
N PHE A 195 16.47 9.06 7.75
CA PHE A 195 17.55 9.28 6.79
C PHE A 195 17.45 10.68 6.17
N GLN A 196 16.26 11.08 5.73
CA GLN A 196 16.01 12.43 5.21
C GLN A 196 16.52 13.52 6.16
N LYS A 197 16.18 13.42 7.46
CA LYS A 197 16.63 14.37 8.49
C LYS A 197 18.15 14.35 8.66
N LYS A 198 18.74 13.16 8.87
CA LYS A 198 20.19 13.02 9.06
C LYS A 198 21.01 13.48 7.86
N PHE A 199 20.50 13.28 6.65
CA PHE A 199 21.22 13.67 5.44
C PHE A 199 21.25 15.19 5.26
N LYS A 200 20.14 15.86 5.57
CA LYS A 200 20.07 17.33 5.64
C LYS A 200 21.04 17.88 6.68
N ASP A 201 21.03 17.34 7.89
CA ASP A 201 21.87 17.83 9.00
C ASP A 201 23.37 17.68 8.72
N LYS A 202 23.77 16.59 8.04
CA LYS A 202 25.20 16.26 7.85
C LYS A 202 25.79 16.85 6.57
N PHE A 203 24.99 16.99 5.53
CA PHE A 203 25.49 17.33 4.20
C PHE A 203 24.79 18.55 3.58
N GLU A 204 23.88 19.22 4.31
CA GLU A 204 23.13 20.39 3.85
C GLU A 204 22.35 20.17 2.54
N ILE A 205 21.98 18.91 2.27
CA ILE A 205 21.22 18.51 1.07
C ILE A 205 19.83 18.06 1.47
N ASP A 206 18.82 18.67 0.85
CA ASP A 206 17.43 18.26 0.99
C ASP A 206 17.13 17.04 0.14
N ILE A 207 16.88 15.90 0.77
CA ILE A 207 16.40 14.70 0.08
C ILE A 207 14.88 14.63 0.17
N GLN A 208 14.19 14.39 -0.96
CA GLN A 208 12.78 14.04 -0.97
C GLN A 208 12.59 12.62 -1.49
N PHE A 209 11.90 11.79 -0.71
CA PHE A 209 11.49 10.46 -1.14
C PHE A 209 10.09 10.53 -1.75
N ILE A 210 9.93 9.93 -2.93
CA ILE A 210 8.65 9.69 -3.58
C ILE A 210 8.51 8.18 -3.66
N ILE A 211 7.51 7.62 -2.99
CA ILE A 211 7.30 6.17 -2.96
C ILE A 211 5.95 5.83 -3.59
N THR A 212 5.91 4.75 -4.36
CA THR A 212 4.67 4.07 -4.69
C THR A 212 4.47 2.91 -3.71
N SER A 213 3.22 2.60 -3.36
CA SER A 213 2.92 1.53 -2.42
C SER A 213 1.51 1.01 -2.63
N HIS A 214 1.36 -0.31 -2.51
CA HIS A 214 0.07 -0.99 -2.38
C HIS A 214 -0.18 -1.49 -0.94
N SER A 215 0.70 -1.15 0.00
CA SER A 215 0.65 -1.67 1.36
C SER A 215 -0.08 -0.74 2.31
N SER A 216 -1.10 -1.29 2.96
CA SER A 216 -1.79 -0.66 4.08
C SER A 216 -0.89 -0.43 5.30
N ASN A 217 0.24 -1.12 5.41
CA ASN A 217 1.21 -0.89 6.49
C ASN A 217 2.07 0.37 6.28
N VAL A 218 2.30 0.76 5.01
CA VAL A 218 2.98 2.03 4.69
C VAL A 218 2.11 3.21 5.11
N ILE A 219 0.80 3.15 4.82
CA ILE A 219 -0.18 4.17 5.22
C ILE A 219 -0.17 4.43 6.74
N LYS A 220 0.10 3.41 7.57
CA LYS A 220 0.16 3.54 9.04
C LYS A 220 1.32 4.40 9.54
N LYS A 221 2.32 4.70 8.72
CA LYS A 221 3.56 5.42 9.10
C LYS A 221 3.79 6.74 8.36
N ILE A 222 2.93 7.06 7.40
CA ILE A 222 2.94 8.35 6.72
C ILE A 222 1.97 9.31 7.40
N GLU A 223 2.23 10.61 7.24
CA GLU A 223 1.29 11.66 7.58
C GLU A 223 0.30 11.84 6.42
N TYR A 224 -0.92 12.30 6.71
CA TYR A 224 -1.98 12.37 5.70
C TYR A 224 -1.68 13.38 4.58
N ASN A 225 -0.90 14.43 4.87
CA ASN A 225 -0.46 15.43 3.89
C ASN A 225 0.68 14.92 2.98
N GLU A 226 1.36 13.84 3.37
CA GLU A 226 2.35 13.14 2.54
C GLU A 226 1.66 12.24 1.50
N LEU A 227 0.39 11.88 1.72
CA LEU A 227 -0.35 10.99 0.84
C LEU A 227 -0.77 11.69 -0.45
N ARG A 228 -0.58 11.01 -1.59
CA ARG A 228 -1.17 11.36 -2.88
C ARG A 228 -1.96 10.16 -3.39
N ILE A 229 -3.25 10.36 -3.67
CA ILE A 229 -4.15 9.29 -4.11
C ILE A 229 -4.35 9.41 -5.62
N LEU A 230 -3.90 8.40 -6.35
CA LEU A 230 -4.10 8.30 -7.79
C LEU A 230 -5.27 7.37 -8.09
N ARG A 231 -6.30 7.86 -8.77
CA ARG A 231 -7.50 7.07 -9.11
C ARG A 231 -7.94 7.35 -10.54
N LYS A 232 -8.38 6.31 -11.25
CA LYS A 232 -9.00 6.49 -12.56
C LYS A 232 -10.40 7.09 -12.40
N ASN A 233 -10.68 8.13 -13.15
CA ASN A 233 -12.00 8.73 -13.23
C ASN A 233 -12.88 8.03 -14.27
N ARG A 234 -14.15 8.45 -14.34
CA ARG A 234 -15.15 7.85 -15.24
C ARG A 234 -14.79 7.91 -16.73
N LYS A 235 -13.90 8.83 -17.11
CA LYS A 235 -13.43 9.01 -18.49
C LYS A 235 -12.16 8.20 -18.79
N GLY A 236 -11.67 7.42 -17.82
CA GLY A 236 -10.46 6.61 -17.95
C GLY A 236 -9.15 7.36 -17.67
N PHE A 237 -9.19 8.65 -17.33
CA PHE A 237 -8.01 9.42 -16.95
C PHE A 237 -7.67 9.21 -15.48
N THR A 238 -6.39 9.32 -15.12
CA THR A 238 -5.96 9.27 -13.71
C THR A 238 -6.04 10.66 -13.09
N ASP A 239 -6.91 10.81 -12.10
CA ASP A 239 -6.96 11.99 -11.23
C ASP A 239 -6.02 11.79 -10.05
N CYS A 240 -5.35 12.87 -9.63
CA CYS A 240 -4.54 12.91 -8.42
C CYS A 240 -5.25 13.74 -7.36
N THR A 241 -5.50 13.15 -6.19
CA THR A 241 -6.01 13.86 -5.01
C THR A 241 -4.85 14.20 -4.08
N GLU A 242 -4.66 15.50 -3.87
CA GLU A 242 -3.74 16.06 -2.89
C GLU A 242 -4.47 16.39 -1.59
N ILE A 243 -3.87 16.02 -0.46
CA ILE A 243 -4.44 16.23 0.87
C ILE A 243 -3.76 17.44 1.52
N PRO A 244 -4.51 18.51 1.84
CA PRO A 244 -3.93 19.72 2.42
C PRO A 244 -3.59 19.53 3.91
N ASP A 245 -2.59 20.25 4.41
CA ASP A 245 -2.19 20.22 5.84
C ASP A 245 -3.36 20.52 6.79
N LYS A 246 -4.27 21.42 6.38
CA LYS A 246 -5.43 21.83 7.18
C LYS A 246 -6.69 21.00 6.90
N ILE A 247 -6.55 19.77 6.40
CA ILE A 247 -7.70 18.92 6.02
C ILE A 247 -8.70 18.72 7.15
N LEU A 248 -8.23 18.57 8.39
CA LEU A 248 -9.11 18.41 9.56
C LEU A 248 -9.97 19.65 9.80
N ASP A 249 -9.41 20.85 9.64
CA ASP A 249 -10.17 22.09 9.77
C ASP A 249 -11.17 22.27 8.61
N ILE A 250 -10.79 21.87 7.39
CA ILE A 250 -11.69 21.90 6.21
C ILE A 250 -12.88 20.95 6.42
N ILE A 251 -12.64 19.73 6.89
CA ILE A 251 -13.69 18.75 7.20
C ILE A 251 -14.57 19.28 8.33
N LEU A 252 -13.97 19.83 9.38
CA LEU A 252 -14.72 20.38 10.50
C LEU A 252 -15.61 21.56 10.10
N ASP A 253 -15.12 22.45 9.23
CA ASP A 253 -15.90 23.56 8.70
C ASP A 253 -17.09 23.07 7.85
N LYS A 254 -16.91 22.00 7.06
CA LYS A 254 -18.01 21.35 6.32
C LYS A 254 -19.07 20.77 7.26
N ILE A 255 -18.65 20.04 8.30
CA ILE A 255 -19.56 19.45 9.31
C ILE A 255 -20.32 20.54 10.08
N LEU A 256 -19.67 21.66 10.40
CA LEU A 256 -20.32 22.76 11.12
C LEU A 256 -21.22 23.61 10.24
N GLY A 257 -20.95 23.67 8.93
CA GLY A 257 -21.73 24.45 7.96
C GLY A 257 -21.91 25.91 8.38
N ALA A 258 -23.16 26.36 8.49
CA ALA A 258 -23.50 27.72 8.95
C ALA A 258 -23.02 28.03 10.38
N GLN A 259 -22.74 27.02 11.20
CA GLN A 259 -22.32 27.16 12.60
C GLN A 259 -20.80 27.20 12.79
N LYS A 260 -20.01 27.34 11.72
CA LYS A 260 -18.53 27.36 11.75
C LYS A 260 -17.90 28.36 12.72
N GLY A 261 -18.59 29.48 13.00
CA GLY A 261 -18.17 30.50 13.97
C GLY A 261 -18.37 30.11 15.44
N ASN A 262 -19.10 29.03 15.75
CA ASN A 262 -19.37 28.61 17.12
C ASN A 262 -18.16 27.86 17.71
N ILE A 263 -17.32 28.58 18.47
CA ILE A 263 -16.08 28.07 19.06
C ILE A 263 -16.32 26.87 19.98
N LYS A 264 -17.40 26.89 20.80
CA LYS A 264 -17.71 25.78 21.72
C LYS A 264 -18.07 24.52 20.94
N LEU A 265 -18.91 24.65 19.92
CA LEU A 265 -19.31 23.52 19.08
C LEU A 265 -18.14 22.96 18.26
N ARG A 266 -17.29 23.84 17.71
CA ARG A 266 -16.07 23.46 17.00
C ARG A 266 -15.16 22.57 17.86
N LYS A 267 -14.91 22.96 19.12
CA LYS A 267 -14.14 22.14 20.06
C LYS A 267 -14.80 20.78 20.33
N ARG A 268 -16.12 20.74 20.51
CA ARG A 268 -16.87 19.51 20.77
C ARG A 268 -16.83 18.51 19.61
N LYS A 269 -16.95 18.99 18.37
CA LYS A 269 -16.93 18.17 17.14
C LYS A 269 -15.51 17.80 16.69
N LYS A 270 -14.48 18.57 17.06
CA LYS A 270 -13.08 18.30 16.70
C LYS A 270 -12.53 17.00 17.30
N GLN A 271 -12.86 16.70 18.56
CA GLN A 271 -12.32 15.51 19.23
C GLN A 271 -12.78 14.19 18.58
N PRO A 272 -14.09 13.97 18.30
CA PRO A 272 -14.55 12.81 17.54
C PRO A 272 -13.92 12.72 16.14
N LEU A 273 -13.81 13.85 15.44
CA LEU A 273 -13.19 13.89 14.11
C LEU A 273 -11.76 13.37 14.14
N ILE A 274 -10.92 13.86 15.06
CA ILE A 274 -9.53 13.40 15.22
C ILE A 274 -9.51 11.91 15.56
N SER A 275 -10.35 11.46 16.49
CA SER A 275 -10.42 10.05 16.89
C SER A 275 -10.76 9.13 15.72
N ILE A 276 -11.80 9.47 14.94
CA ILE A 276 -12.23 8.70 13.77
C ILE A 276 -11.15 8.71 12.69
N PHE A 277 -10.55 9.87 12.45
CA PHE A 277 -9.49 10.02 11.47
C PHE A 277 -8.27 9.14 11.83
N SER A 278 -7.79 9.20 13.07
CA SER A 278 -6.70 8.33 13.54
C SER A 278 -7.05 6.85 13.47
N LYS A 279 -8.32 6.49 13.73
CA LYS A 279 -8.80 5.11 13.64
C LYS A 279 -8.71 4.58 12.21
N ILE A 280 -9.14 5.35 11.21
CA ILE A 280 -9.05 5.00 9.79
C ILE A 280 -7.61 4.66 9.41
N PHE A 281 -6.66 5.55 9.70
CA PHE A 281 -5.25 5.33 9.34
C PHE A 281 -4.61 4.15 10.08
N SER A 282 -5.01 3.90 11.33
CA SER A 282 -4.38 2.88 12.18
C SER A 282 -4.96 1.48 11.97
N PHE A 283 -6.28 1.39 11.84
CA PHE A 283 -7.02 0.12 11.87
C PHE A 283 -7.67 -0.23 10.54
N TYR A 284 -8.04 0.75 9.71
CA TYR A 284 -8.68 0.52 8.42
C TYR A 284 -7.94 1.13 7.21
N PRO A 285 -6.60 1.05 7.11
CA PRO A 285 -5.88 1.64 5.98
C PRO A 285 -6.15 0.97 4.63
N GLU A 286 -6.77 -0.22 4.61
CA GLU A 286 -7.21 -0.86 3.36
C GLU A 286 -8.22 -0.02 2.56
N ILE A 287 -9.00 0.84 3.22
CA ILE A 287 -10.01 1.64 2.53
C ILE A 287 -9.41 2.61 1.50
N PHE A 288 -8.14 3.02 1.66
CA PHE A 288 -7.45 3.87 0.70
C PHE A 288 -7.20 3.15 -0.64
N PHE A 289 -7.16 1.83 -0.64
CA PHE A 289 -6.98 0.98 -1.82
C PHE A 289 -8.31 0.44 -2.38
N SER A 290 -9.41 0.58 -1.62
CA SER A 290 -10.73 0.13 -2.06
C SER A 290 -11.23 0.89 -3.29
N LYS A 291 -11.95 0.19 -4.18
CA LYS A 291 -12.67 0.83 -5.29
C LYS A 291 -13.86 1.64 -4.76
N ILE A 292 -14.54 1.10 -3.74
CA ILE A 292 -15.65 1.74 -3.04
C ILE A 292 -15.74 1.21 -1.60
N VAL A 293 -16.20 2.05 -0.69
CA VAL A 293 -16.45 1.70 0.71
C VAL A 293 -17.95 1.63 0.98
N ILE A 294 -18.41 0.60 1.68
CA ILE A 294 -19.77 0.54 2.24
C ILE A 294 -19.70 0.89 3.72
N LEU A 295 -20.43 1.92 4.13
CA LEU A 295 -20.59 2.30 5.53
C LEU A 295 -21.85 1.68 6.11
N GLY A 296 -21.76 1.11 7.32
CA GLY A 296 -22.92 0.73 8.11
C GLY A 296 -22.75 1.11 9.58
N GLU A 297 -23.83 1.03 10.35
CA GLU A 297 -23.90 1.68 11.66
C GLU A 297 -23.37 0.82 12.81
N GLY A 298 -23.53 -0.50 12.70
CA GLY A 298 -23.40 -1.41 13.84
C GLY A 298 -22.47 -2.60 13.59
N GLN A 299 -22.01 -3.19 14.69
CA GLN A 299 -21.17 -4.39 14.67
C GLN A 299 -21.91 -5.63 14.12
N THR A 300 -23.22 -5.72 14.32
CA THR A 300 -24.04 -6.80 13.75
C THR A 300 -24.07 -6.72 12.21
N GLU A 301 -24.21 -5.51 11.66
CA GLU A 301 -24.12 -5.27 10.22
C GLU A 301 -22.72 -5.56 9.69
N GLU A 302 -21.67 -5.18 10.43
CA GLU A 302 -20.27 -5.48 10.11
C GLU A 302 -19.98 -6.97 9.95
N GLY A 303 -20.60 -7.80 10.79
CA GLY A 303 -20.49 -9.26 10.63
C GLY A 303 -21.36 -9.82 9.51
N ALA A 304 -22.55 -9.24 9.28
CA ALA A 304 -23.56 -9.82 8.41
C ALA A 304 -23.41 -9.43 6.93
N ILE A 305 -23.19 -8.15 6.64
CA ILE A 305 -23.23 -7.61 5.27
C ILE A 305 -22.17 -8.24 4.35
N PRO A 306 -20.89 -8.40 4.76
CA PRO A 306 -19.91 -9.10 3.93
C PRO A 306 -20.33 -10.55 3.61
N VAL A 307 -20.93 -11.26 4.57
CA VAL A 307 -21.40 -12.64 4.38
C VAL A 307 -22.63 -12.69 3.46
N PHE A 308 -23.54 -11.72 3.57
CA PHE A 308 -24.64 -11.56 2.60
C PHE A 308 -24.10 -11.39 1.19
N ALA A 309 -23.03 -10.60 1.01
CA ALA A 309 -22.41 -10.40 -0.29
C ALA A 309 -21.85 -11.71 -0.85
N SER A 310 -21.14 -12.51 -0.04
CA SER A 310 -20.69 -13.85 -0.46
C SER A 310 -21.85 -14.79 -0.81
N THR A 311 -22.97 -14.72 -0.06
CA THR A 311 -24.18 -15.52 -0.33
C THR A 311 -24.86 -15.14 -1.66
N LEU A 312 -24.71 -13.89 -2.08
CA LEU A 312 -25.19 -13.37 -3.37
C LEU A 312 -24.17 -13.55 -4.50
N TYR A 313 -23.07 -14.28 -4.28
CA TYR A 313 -21.94 -14.42 -5.23
C TYR A 313 -21.29 -13.09 -5.60
N MET A 314 -21.33 -12.12 -4.67
CA MET A 314 -20.84 -10.75 -4.79
C MET A 314 -19.75 -10.47 -3.74
N ASP A 315 -18.79 -11.38 -3.62
CA ASP A 315 -17.72 -11.30 -2.61
C ASP A 315 -16.93 -9.97 -2.67
N PHE A 316 -16.82 -9.31 -1.52
CA PHE A 316 -16.27 -7.95 -1.43
C PHE A 316 -14.80 -7.88 -1.85
N ASP A 317 -13.97 -8.85 -1.46
CA ASP A 317 -12.55 -8.87 -1.82
C ASP A 317 -12.37 -9.01 -3.33
N THR A 318 -13.18 -9.85 -3.96
CA THR A 318 -13.20 -10.04 -5.43
C THR A 318 -13.49 -8.73 -6.17
N PHE A 319 -14.38 -7.89 -5.63
CA PHE A 319 -14.75 -6.62 -6.24
C PHE A 319 -13.90 -5.43 -5.74
N GLY A 320 -13.03 -5.62 -4.75
CA GLY A 320 -12.26 -4.53 -4.12
C GLY A 320 -13.13 -3.56 -3.33
N ILE A 321 -14.15 -4.08 -2.65
CA ILE A 321 -15.08 -3.34 -1.80
C ILE A 321 -14.63 -3.49 -0.35
N SER A 322 -14.58 -2.39 0.41
CA SER A 322 -14.33 -2.46 1.86
C SER A 322 -15.60 -2.12 2.63
N TYR A 323 -15.88 -2.86 3.70
CA TYR A 323 -16.94 -2.50 4.64
C TYR A 323 -16.35 -1.78 5.85
N LEU A 324 -17.00 -0.70 6.29
CA LEU A 324 -16.54 0.09 7.44
C LEU A 324 -17.70 0.38 8.39
N ASN A 325 -17.55 -0.07 9.63
CA ASN A 325 -18.50 0.19 10.71
C ASN A 325 -18.26 1.60 11.29
N THR A 326 -19.31 2.44 11.27
CA THR A 326 -19.23 3.81 11.79
C THR A 326 -19.41 3.90 13.31
N GLU A 327 -19.76 2.79 13.99
CA GLU A 327 -20.01 2.73 15.43
C GLU A 327 -21.12 3.69 15.88
N GLY A 328 -22.19 3.73 15.10
CA GLY A 328 -23.40 4.50 15.35
C GLY A 328 -23.59 5.68 14.40
N GLU A 329 -24.84 6.14 14.33
CA GLU A 329 -25.29 7.17 13.39
C GLU A 329 -24.53 8.48 13.51
N GLY A 330 -24.28 8.94 14.75
CA GLY A 330 -23.65 10.24 15.01
C GLY A 330 -22.25 10.37 14.40
N ASN A 331 -21.64 9.26 13.99
CA ASN A 331 -20.32 9.20 13.39
C ASN A 331 -20.35 9.15 11.86
N ILE A 332 -21.46 8.75 11.22
CA ILE A 332 -21.53 8.57 9.75
C ILE A 332 -21.14 9.87 9.03
N GLU A 333 -21.62 11.01 9.52
CA GLU A 333 -21.27 12.33 8.98
C GLU A 333 -19.74 12.57 8.94
N TYR A 334 -19.00 12.10 9.95
CA TYR A 334 -17.53 12.25 9.96
C TYR A 334 -16.86 11.31 8.95
N TYR A 335 -17.25 10.04 8.92
CA TYR A 335 -16.69 9.07 7.98
C TYR A 335 -16.92 9.50 6.53
N THR A 336 -18.13 9.92 6.19
CA THR A 336 -18.50 10.38 4.84
C THR A 336 -17.71 11.63 4.42
N ASN A 337 -17.55 12.62 5.30
CA ASN A 337 -16.73 13.79 5.01
C ASN A 337 -15.23 13.47 4.89
N ILE A 338 -14.71 12.52 5.68
CA ILE A 338 -13.34 12.03 5.54
C ILE A 338 -13.17 11.35 4.17
N LEU A 339 -13.98 10.33 3.86
CA LEU A 339 -13.89 9.61 2.59
C LEU A 339 -14.01 10.55 1.38
N TYR A 340 -14.92 11.53 1.45
CA TYR A 340 -15.05 12.56 0.44
C TYR A 340 -13.78 13.39 0.28
N ALA A 341 -13.15 13.80 1.39
CA ALA A 341 -11.92 14.59 1.37
C ALA A 341 -10.72 13.83 0.76
N PHE A 342 -10.72 12.50 0.84
CA PHE A 342 -9.72 11.63 0.22
C PHE A 342 -10.14 11.12 -1.18
N SER A 343 -11.24 11.64 -1.74
CA SER A 343 -11.81 11.18 -3.03
C SER A 343 -12.04 9.66 -3.07
N ILE A 344 -12.41 9.06 -1.94
CA ILE A 344 -12.74 7.65 -1.83
C ILE A 344 -14.24 7.50 -2.08
N PRO A 345 -14.68 6.74 -3.11
CA PRO A 345 -16.09 6.48 -3.36
C PRO A 345 -16.73 5.71 -2.20
N TYR A 346 -17.96 6.06 -1.81
CA TYR A 346 -18.68 5.32 -0.77
C TYR A 346 -20.19 5.29 -0.95
N LEU A 347 -20.80 4.22 -0.42
CA LEU A 347 -22.21 4.09 -0.11
C LEU A 347 -22.40 4.00 1.40
N TYR A 348 -23.59 4.29 1.87
CA TYR A 348 -23.92 4.09 3.28
C TYR A 348 -25.33 3.52 3.41
N VAL A 349 -25.50 2.61 4.37
CA VAL A 349 -26.80 2.14 4.83
C VAL A 349 -27.13 2.81 6.17
N LYS A 350 -28.40 3.19 6.33
CA LYS A 350 -28.89 3.91 7.50
C LYS A 350 -30.23 3.36 7.97
N ASP A 351 -30.44 3.33 9.28
CA ASP A 351 -31.71 2.93 9.85
C ASP A 351 -32.84 3.96 9.65
N LYS A 352 -34.08 3.51 9.39
CA LYS A 352 -35.23 4.39 9.07
C LYS A 352 -35.63 5.40 10.15
N ASP A 353 -35.35 5.12 11.42
CA ASP A 353 -35.84 5.92 12.57
C ASP A 353 -35.12 7.29 12.71
N LYS A 354 -34.37 7.77 11.70
CA LYS A 354 -33.28 8.72 11.89
C LYS A 354 -33.16 9.78 10.77
N SER A 355 -33.19 11.06 11.14
CA SER A 355 -33.65 12.20 10.30
C SER A 355 -32.63 12.97 9.45
N GLN A 356 -31.34 12.62 9.46
CA GLN A 356 -30.33 13.33 8.65
C GLN A 356 -30.08 12.68 7.28
N ASN A 357 -30.24 13.47 6.21
CA ASN A 357 -29.74 13.17 4.87
C ASN A 357 -28.23 13.44 4.83
N ILE A 358 -27.45 12.48 4.34
CA ILE A 358 -26.00 12.57 4.22
C ILE A 358 -25.65 12.48 2.74
N LEU A 359 -24.65 13.24 2.29
CA LEU A 359 -24.22 13.19 0.89
C LEU A 359 -23.51 11.84 0.63
N GLY A 360 -23.82 11.18 -0.49
CA GLY A 360 -23.23 9.91 -0.93
C GLY A 360 -23.43 9.71 -2.44
N LEU A 361 -22.90 8.61 -3.01
CA LEU A 361 -23.02 8.36 -4.46
C LEU A 361 -24.48 8.15 -4.92
N GLU A 362 -25.37 7.72 -4.02
CA GLU A 362 -26.84 7.79 -4.12
C GLU A 362 -27.44 8.06 -2.73
N ASN A 363 -28.50 8.85 -2.66
CA ASN A 363 -28.88 9.71 -1.51
C ASN A 363 -29.29 9.05 -0.17
N ALA A 364 -29.28 7.72 -0.04
CA ALA A 364 -29.31 6.95 1.22
C ALA A 364 -29.90 5.55 0.93
N TYR A 365 -29.23 4.48 1.36
CA TYR A 365 -29.87 3.17 1.50
C TYR A 365 -30.51 3.13 2.88
N ILE A 366 -31.80 3.47 2.95
CA ILE A 366 -32.54 3.49 4.21
C ILE A 366 -33.17 2.11 4.40
N THR A 367 -32.99 1.51 5.57
CA THR A 367 -33.68 0.27 5.92
C THR A 367 -35.21 0.48 5.88
N GLU A 368 -35.97 -0.56 5.56
CA GLU A 368 -37.44 -0.48 5.56
C GLU A 368 -37.99 -0.43 7.00
N ARG A 369 -37.23 -1.00 7.93
CA ARG A 369 -37.53 -1.13 9.36
C ARG A 369 -36.62 -0.24 10.23
N LYS A 370 -36.79 -0.34 11.54
CA LYS A 370 -36.17 0.57 12.53
C LYS A 370 -34.69 0.29 12.80
N ALA A 371 -34.24 -0.92 12.52
CA ALA A 371 -32.92 -1.44 12.86
C ALA A 371 -32.61 -2.69 12.03
N PHE A 372 -31.33 -3.03 11.88
CA PHE A 372 -30.88 -4.32 11.37
C PHE A 372 -31.63 -5.52 11.98
N GLU A 373 -31.79 -5.58 13.31
CA GLU A 373 -32.45 -6.72 13.96
C GLU A 373 -33.94 -6.85 13.57
N ASN A 374 -34.56 -5.72 13.22
CA ASN A 374 -35.93 -5.71 12.74
C ASN A 374 -36.04 -6.21 11.30
N GLU A 375 -35.05 -5.93 10.45
CA GLU A 375 -34.96 -6.48 9.10
C GLU A 375 -34.75 -8.00 9.12
N ILE A 376 -33.82 -8.47 9.97
CA ILE A 376 -33.53 -9.89 10.11
C ILE A 376 -34.76 -10.66 10.56
N LEU A 377 -35.48 -10.19 11.58
CA LEU A 377 -36.66 -10.94 12.09
C LEU A 377 -37.84 -11.00 11.14
N GLU A 378 -37.87 -10.13 10.14
CA GLU A 378 -38.92 -10.13 9.13
C GLU A 378 -38.60 -11.08 7.98
N ASN A 379 -37.32 -11.16 7.58
CA ASN A 379 -36.90 -11.93 6.41
C ASN A 379 -36.33 -13.32 6.77
N VAL A 380 -35.77 -13.50 7.96
CA VAL A 380 -35.09 -14.74 8.39
C VAL A 380 -36.00 -15.57 9.30
N PRO A 381 -36.21 -16.87 9.00
CA PRO A 381 -36.98 -17.77 9.86
C PRO A 381 -36.43 -17.87 11.29
N LEU A 382 -37.32 -17.86 12.29
CA LEU A 382 -36.91 -17.85 13.70
C LEU A 382 -36.11 -19.10 14.12
N HIS A 383 -36.38 -20.27 13.53
CA HIS A 383 -35.63 -21.48 13.86
C HIS A 383 -34.14 -21.33 13.53
N LYS A 384 -33.80 -20.63 12.44
CA LYS A 384 -32.40 -20.33 12.09
C LYS A 384 -31.75 -19.41 13.11
N ILE A 385 -32.48 -18.39 13.58
CA ILE A 385 -31.98 -17.48 14.62
C ILE A 385 -31.80 -18.22 15.96
N LEU A 386 -32.72 -19.13 16.30
CA LEU A 386 -32.58 -19.99 17.48
C LEU A 386 -31.33 -20.86 17.39
N ASN A 387 -31.08 -21.47 16.23
CA ASN A 387 -29.86 -22.26 15.99
C ASN A 387 -28.58 -21.42 16.18
N VAL A 388 -28.58 -20.17 15.72
CA VAL A 388 -27.46 -19.26 15.96
C VAL A 388 -27.27 -18.97 17.45
N PHE A 389 -28.36 -18.82 18.22
CA PHE A 389 -28.24 -18.65 19.66
C PHE A 389 -27.64 -19.88 20.33
N THR A 390 -28.09 -21.09 19.98
CA THR A 390 -27.55 -22.34 20.54
C THR A 390 -26.08 -22.55 20.21
N GLU A 391 -25.62 -22.08 19.05
CA GLU A 391 -24.20 -22.12 18.68
C GLU A 391 -23.34 -21.08 19.43
N LEU A 392 -23.93 -19.98 19.89
CA LEU A 392 -23.21 -18.83 20.45
C LEU A 392 -23.15 -18.78 21.98
N TYR A 393 -24.19 -19.28 22.65
CA TYR A 393 -24.36 -19.08 24.08
C TYR A 393 -24.38 -20.42 24.81
N GLU A 394 -23.87 -20.38 26.04
CA GLU A 394 -23.85 -21.54 26.94
C GLU A 394 -25.26 -22.04 27.27
N ASP A 395 -25.35 -23.32 27.61
CA ASP A 395 -26.60 -24.05 27.87
C ASP A 395 -27.49 -23.33 28.88
N ASP A 396 -26.96 -22.78 29.97
CA ASP A 396 -27.75 -22.05 30.98
C ASP A 396 -28.44 -20.80 30.41
N THR A 397 -27.75 -20.08 29.51
CA THR A 397 -28.32 -18.90 28.85
C THR A 397 -29.44 -19.32 27.91
N ILE A 398 -29.25 -20.43 27.20
CA ILE A 398 -30.22 -20.99 26.27
C ILE A 398 -31.43 -21.58 26.99
N ASN A 399 -31.22 -22.26 28.11
CA ASN A 399 -32.28 -22.76 28.98
C ASN A 399 -33.16 -21.62 29.50
N ASN A 400 -32.53 -20.52 29.92
CA ASN A 400 -33.25 -19.30 30.30
C ASN A 400 -34.07 -18.73 29.13
N PHE A 401 -33.50 -18.68 27.92
CA PHE A 401 -34.24 -18.26 26.73
C PHE A 401 -35.43 -19.18 26.44
N CYS A 402 -35.25 -20.49 26.55
CA CYS A 402 -36.32 -21.47 26.37
C CYS A 402 -37.45 -21.28 27.39
N ASN A 403 -37.13 -20.99 28.65
CA ASN A 403 -38.13 -20.66 29.66
C ASN A 403 -38.87 -19.35 29.34
N GLU A 404 -38.17 -18.31 28.87
CA GLU A 404 -38.81 -17.09 28.38
C GLU A 404 -39.74 -17.35 27.18
N MET A 405 -39.34 -18.24 26.25
CA MET A 405 -40.19 -18.65 25.13
C MET A 405 -41.45 -19.37 25.61
N LYS A 406 -41.34 -20.33 26.54
CA LYS A 406 -42.47 -21.04 27.14
C LYS A 406 -43.46 -20.10 27.84
N ASN A 407 -42.96 -19.06 28.50
CA ASN A 407 -43.79 -18.04 29.13
C ASN A 407 -44.54 -17.16 28.11
N LYS A 408 -44.00 -16.98 26.91
CA LYS A 408 -44.64 -16.20 25.84
C LYS A 408 -45.60 -17.03 24.99
N GLU A 409 -45.34 -18.33 24.88
CA GLU A 409 -46.16 -19.27 24.12
C GLU A 409 -46.43 -20.54 24.93
N PRO A 410 -47.60 -20.63 25.61
CA PRO A 410 -47.93 -21.76 26.48
C PRO A 410 -47.90 -23.12 25.78
N LEU A 411 -48.08 -23.19 24.46
CA LEU A 411 -47.98 -24.45 23.69
C LEU A 411 -46.57 -25.08 23.78
N LEU A 412 -45.52 -24.25 23.93
CA LEU A 412 -44.15 -24.71 24.11
C LEU A 412 -43.89 -25.30 25.51
N SER A 413 -44.77 -25.08 26.49
CA SER A 413 -44.58 -25.55 27.88
C SER A 413 -44.50 -27.08 27.98
N THR A 414 -45.09 -27.79 27.03
CA THR A 414 -45.09 -29.26 26.94
C THR A 414 -43.78 -29.84 26.39
N LEU A 415 -42.90 -28.99 25.85
CA LEU A 415 -41.64 -29.40 25.23
C LEU A 415 -40.47 -29.20 26.20
N ASN A 416 -39.80 -30.29 26.58
CA ASN A 416 -38.67 -30.25 27.53
C ASN A 416 -37.29 -30.14 26.86
N ASP A 417 -37.24 -30.27 25.54
CA ASP A 417 -36.00 -30.41 24.78
C ASP A 417 -35.89 -29.29 23.74
N ILE A 418 -34.69 -28.73 23.61
CA ILE A 418 -34.44 -27.64 22.66
C ILE A 418 -34.61 -28.08 21.22
N ASP A 419 -34.28 -29.33 20.91
CA ASP A 419 -34.47 -29.88 19.56
C ASP A 419 -35.96 -29.93 19.20
N LYS A 420 -36.81 -30.24 20.17
CA LYS A 420 -38.27 -30.22 19.99
C LYS A 420 -38.81 -28.80 19.83
N ILE A 421 -38.26 -27.84 20.57
CA ILE A 421 -38.62 -26.42 20.42
C ILE A 421 -38.19 -25.92 19.03
N TYR A 422 -37.01 -26.32 18.57
CA TYR A 422 -36.50 -25.99 17.24
C TYR A 422 -37.42 -26.53 16.13
N GLU A 423 -37.76 -27.83 16.16
CA GLU A 423 -38.68 -28.43 15.19
C GLU A 423 -40.07 -27.77 15.24
N PHE A 424 -40.59 -27.48 16.44
CA PHE A 424 -41.87 -26.75 16.56
C PHE A 424 -41.84 -25.36 15.89
N ILE A 425 -40.77 -24.59 16.06
CA ILE A 425 -40.63 -23.25 15.44
C ILE A 425 -40.40 -23.38 13.93
N LYS A 426 -39.72 -24.42 13.49
CA LYS A 426 -39.47 -24.70 12.08
C LYS A 426 -40.75 -25.06 11.33
N ASP A 427 -41.61 -25.87 11.93
CA ASP A 427 -42.90 -26.26 11.38
C ASP A 427 -43.96 -25.14 11.44
N ASN A 428 -43.72 -24.10 12.26
CA ASN A 428 -44.58 -22.93 12.39
C ASN A 428 -43.86 -21.64 11.92
N PRO A 429 -43.69 -21.46 10.60
CA PRO A 429 -42.89 -20.36 10.04
C PRO A 429 -43.45 -18.96 10.29
N ASN A 430 -44.71 -18.85 10.75
CA ASN A 430 -45.33 -17.59 11.18
C ASN A 430 -45.52 -17.58 12.70
N PRO A 431 -44.45 -17.31 13.48
CA PRO A 431 -44.50 -17.40 14.93
C PRO A 431 -45.35 -16.29 15.53
N TYR A 432 -46.00 -16.62 16.64
CA TYR A 432 -46.83 -15.70 17.42
C TYR A 432 -46.09 -14.40 17.74
N LYS A 433 -46.83 -13.29 17.72
CA LYS A 433 -46.31 -11.92 17.96
C LYS A 433 -45.47 -11.82 19.25
N GLY A 434 -45.79 -12.62 20.26
CA GLY A 434 -45.05 -12.72 21.51
C GLY A 434 -43.62 -13.24 21.34
N LEU A 435 -43.43 -14.29 20.55
CA LEU A 435 -42.12 -14.88 20.24
C LEU A 435 -41.27 -13.92 19.40
N LYS A 436 -41.81 -13.33 18.33
CA LYS A 436 -41.08 -12.33 17.52
C LYS A 436 -40.55 -11.18 18.39
N LYS A 437 -41.35 -10.69 19.36
CA LYS A 437 -40.93 -9.63 20.28
C LYS A 437 -39.83 -10.07 21.24
N LEU A 438 -39.87 -11.32 21.69
CA LEU A 438 -38.84 -11.91 22.56
C LEU A 438 -37.50 -12.02 21.81
N PHE A 439 -37.50 -12.61 20.62
CA PHE A 439 -36.30 -12.70 19.76
C PHE A 439 -35.72 -11.31 19.46
N LEU A 440 -36.57 -10.32 19.15
CA LEU A 440 -36.12 -8.93 18.91
C LEU A 440 -35.41 -8.35 20.13
N THR A 441 -35.94 -8.61 21.33
CA THR A 441 -35.36 -8.13 22.58
C THR A 441 -33.98 -8.75 22.80
N TRP A 442 -33.84 -10.04 22.51
CA TRP A 442 -32.57 -10.76 22.62
C TRP A 442 -31.53 -10.27 21.61
N LEU A 443 -31.89 -10.16 20.33
CA LEU A 443 -31.01 -9.63 19.30
C LEU A 443 -30.50 -8.21 19.66
N LYS A 444 -31.39 -7.35 20.15
CA LYS A 444 -31.01 -5.97 20.55
C LYS A 444 -30.09 -5.92 21.76
N LYS A 445 -30.26 -6.82 22.73
CA LYS A 445 -29.42 -6.88 23.93
C LYS A 445 -28.03 -7.45 23.67
N ARG A 446 -27.86 -8.28 22.64
CA ARG A 446 -26.65 -9.07 22.42
C ARG A 446 -25.99 -8.80 21.06
N LYS A 447 -26.05 -7.55 20.58
CA LYS A 447 -25.41 -7.12 19.33
C LYS A 447 -23.92 -7.41 19.36
N SER A 448 -23.43 -8.19 18.39
CA SER A 448 -22.01 -8.46 18.20
C SER A 448 -21.70 -8.80 16.74
N LEU A 449 -20.42 -8.69 16.37
CA LEU A 449 -19.94 -9.09 15.05
C LEU A 449 -20.20 -10.57 14.77
N MET A 450 -19.94 -11.45 15.74
CA MET A 450 -20.16 -12.89 15.57
C MET A 450 -21.64 -13.24 15.39
N LEU A 451 -22.54 -12.56 16.13
CA LEU A 451 -23.98 -12.75 15.97
C LEU A 451 -24.44 -12.41 14.56
N GLY A 452 -24.02 -11.24 14.04
CA GLY A 452 -24.32 -10.84 12.67
C GLY A 452 -23.80 -11.84 11.63
N LYS A 453 -22.54 -12.28 11.80
CA LYS A 453 -21.89 -13.24 10.91
C LYS A 453 -22.62 -14.57 10.84
N LEU A 454 -22.95 -15.17 11.98
CA LEU A 454 -23.62 -16.48 12.03
C LEU A 454 -25.05 -16.41 11.50
N ILE A 455 -25.80 -15.34 11.81
CA ILE A 455 -27.12 -15.11 11.20
C ILE A 455 -26.99 -15.12 9.67
N ALA A 456 -26.05 -14.35 9.13
CA ALA A 456 -25.87 -14.24 7.70
C ALA A 456 -25.45 -15.56 7.04
N GLN A 457 -24.61 -16.37 7.71
CA GLN A 457 -24.20 -17.69 7.19
C GLN A 457 -25.35 -18.70 7.08
N LYS A 458 -26.41 -18.55 7.88
CA LYS A 458 -27.60 -19.41 7.80
C LYS A 458 -28.66 -18.89 6.82
N CYS A 459 -28.49 -17.66 6.31
CA CYS A 459 -29.43 -17.06 5.38
C CYS A 459 -29.23 -17.61 3.96
N VAL A 460 -30.33 -17.83 3.23
CA VAL A 460 -30.29 -17.99 1.77
C VAL A 460 -30.56 -16.65 1.09
N SER A 461 -30.29 -16.56 -0.22
CA SER A 461 -30.46 -15.32 -1.00
C SER A 461 -31.81 -14.65 -0.75
N ASP A 462 -32.93 -15.39 -0.76
CA ASP A 462 -34.27 -14.81 -0.60
C ASP A 462 -34.53 -14.22 0.80
N GLU A 463 -33.82 -14.69 1.82
CA GLU A 463 -33.96 -14.24 3.22
C GLU A 463 -33.10 -13.01 3.54
N ILE A 464 -32.23 -12.59 2.61
CA ILE A 464 -31.42 -11.37 2.79
C ILE A 464 -32.32 -10.14 2.57
N PRO A 465 -32.37 -9.18 3.50
CA PRO A 465 -33.21 -7.98 3.35
C PRO A 465 -32.86 -7.18 2.08
N ASN A 466 -33.89 -6.67 1.40
CA ASN A 466 -33.76 -6.00 0.10
C ASN A 466 -32.82 -4.79 0.10
N VAL A 467 -32.82 -4.01 1.18
CA VAL A 467 -31.91 -2.86 1.35
C VAL A 467 -30.45 -3.28 1.25
N TYR A 468 -30.07 -4.40 1.87
CA TYR A 468 -28.71 -4.92 1.85
C TYR A 468 -28.36 -5.57 0.50
N LYS A 469 -29.31 -6.27 -0.14
CA LYS A 469 -29.14 -6.75 -1.53
C LYS A 469 -28.84 -5.58 -2.48
N LYS A 470 -29.61 -4.50 -2.34
CA LYS A 470 -29.51 -3.33 -3.21
C LYS A 470 -28.15 -2.64 -3.07
N ILE A 471 -27.73 -2.28 -1.84
CA ILE A 471 -26.45 -1.61 -1.62
C ILE A 471 -25.25 -2.46 -2.06
N ILE A 472 -25.30 -3.79 -1.87
CA ILE A 472 -24.26 -4.70 -2.34
C ILE A 472 -24.21 -4.71 -3.87
N THR A 473 -25.36 -4.86 -4.53
CA THR A 473 -25.46 -4.89 -5.99
C THR A 473 -24.97 -3.59 -6.62
N ASP A 474 -25.38 -2.46 -6.04
CA ASP A 474 -25.01 -1.13 -6.50
C ASP A 474 -23.50 -0.86 -6.30
N ALA A 475 -22.93 -1.26 -5.17
CA ALA A 475 -21.49 -1.21 -4.97
C ALA A 475 -20.73 -2.03 -6.02
N VAL A 476 -21.15 -3.26 -6.29
CA VAL A 476 -20.55 -4.12 -7.32
C VAL A 476 -20.68 -3.49 -8.71
N ASN A 477 -21.85 -2.97 -9.07
CA ASN A 477 -22.07 -2.28 -10.35
C ASN A 477 -21.13 -1.09 -10.51
N TYR A 478 -20.93 -0.31 -9.46
CA TYR A 478 -19.96 0.78 -9.45
C TYR A 478 -18.54 0.30 -9.76
N THR A 479 -18.11 -0.82 -9.16
CA THR A 479 -16.75 -1.37 -9.39
C THR A 479 -16.51 -1.88 -10.81
N LYS A 480 -17.56 -2.34 -11.51
CA LYS A 480 -17.48 -2.85 -12.89
C LYS A 480 -17.55 -1.73 -13.93
N ASN A 481 -18.46 -0.77 -13.73
CA ASN A 481 -18.82 0.21 -14.75
C ASN A 481 -18.21 1.60 -14.51
N GLY A 482 -17.52 1.81 -13.38
CA GLY A 482 -17.04 3.13 -12.97
C GLY A 482 -18.17 4.11 -12.59
N GLY A 483 -19.40 3.63 -12.50
CA GLY A 483 -20.59 4.40 -12.19
C GLY A 483 -21.73 3.51 -11.71
N LEU A 484 -22.58 4.07 -10.85
CA LEU A 484 -23.90 3.52 -10.56
C LEU A 484 -24.78 3.81 -11.78
N SER A 485 -25.44 2.78 -12.30
CA SER A 485 -26.56 2.97 -13.22
C SER A 485 -27.78 3.37 -12.39
N GLY A 486 -27.92 4.68 -12.16
CA GLY A 486 -29.03 5.30 -11.43
C GLY A 486 -29.36 6.65 -12.04
#